data_AF-A0A963EJ58-F1
#
_entry.id   AF-A0A963EJ58-F1
#
_cell.length_a   1.000
_cell.length_b   1.000
_cell.length_c   1.000
_cell.angle_alpha   90.00
_cell.angle_beta   90.00
_cell.angle_gamma   90.00
#
_symmetry.space_group_name_H-M   'P 1'
#
loop_
_entity.id
_entity.type
_entity.pdbx_description
1 polymer ?
#
loop_
_entity_poly.entity_id
_entity_poly.type
_entity_poly.pdbx_seq_one_letter_code
_entity_poly.pdbx_strand_id
1 'polypeptide(L)'
;MFAYPGDLDTRTGGYIYDKRLLGELGRQEVHVGRLPLGDGFPQPAPDTMRNAETRLRALAPGTRVIIDGLAYGAMGDIAEMLASRLRIFALVHHPLAFETGIPPAEAEILRISETRALAFAERVITTSSTTARTLVEHFGVDHECIAVAPPGTDEKPLARGSGTRKV
;
A
#
# COMPACT_ATOMS: atom_id res chain seq x y z
N MET A 1 6.46 -10.43 -5.02
CA MET A 1 5.00 -10.62 -4.82
C MET A 1 4.36 -9.28 -4.50
N PHE A 2 3.10 -9.09 -4.87
CA PHE A 2 2.27 -7.95 -4.48
C PHE A 2 1.04 -8.48 -3.77
N ALA A 3 0.91 -8.16 -2.49
CA ALA A 3 -0.18 -8.59 -1.63
C ALA A 3 -1.16 -7.44 -1.42
N TYR A 4 -2.45 -7.68 -1.67
CA TYR A 4 -3.47 -6.64 -1.69
C TYR A 4 -4.78 -7.13 -1.08
N PRO A 5 -5.55 -6.23 -0.44
CA PRO A 5 -6.89 -6.56 0.06
C PRO A 5 -7.92 -6.58 -1.08
N GLY A 6 -9.01 -7.31 -0.85
CA GLY A 6 -10.18 -7.41 -1.71
C GLY A 6 -9.88 -7.67 -3.18
N ASP A 7 -10.64 -6.99 -4.05
CA ASP A 7 -10.55 -7.12 -5.51
C ASP A 7 -9.83 -5.92 -6.14
N LEU A 8 -8.66 -6.19 -6.72
CA LEU A 8 -7.83 -5.21 -7.42
C LEU A 8 -8.52 -4.61 -8.66
N ASP A 9 -9.61 -5.20 -9.14
CA ASP A 9 -10.42 -4.65 -10.22
C ASP A 9 -11.47 -3.63 -9.78
N THR A 10 -11.65 -3.45 -8.47
CA THR A 10 -12.46 -2.35 -7.91
C THR A 10 -11.88 -1.00 -8.33
N ARG A 11 -12.74 -0.08 -8.77
CA ARG A 11 -12.34 1.23 -9.29
C ARG A 11 -12.09 2.24 -8.17
N THR A 12 -10.96 2.11 -7.49
CA THR A 12 -10.46 3.09 -6.51
C THR A 12 -9.17 3.74 -7.02
N GLY A 13 -8.83 4.93 -6.49
CA GLY A 13 -7.56 5.58 -6.83
C GLY A 13 -6.34 4.71 -6.49
N GLY A 14 -6.36 4.05 -5.32
CA GLY A 14 -5.30 3.14 -4.88
C GLY A 14 -5.12 1.95 -5.81
N TYR A 15 -6.18 1.23 -6.17
CA TYR A 15 -6.04 0.06 -7.04
C TYR A 15 -5.73 0.42 -8.50
N ILE A 16 -6.12 1.60 -8.96
CA ILE A 16 -5.66 2.12 -10.25
C ILE A 16 -4.15 2.32 -10.21
N TYR A 17 -3.62 2.93 -9.14
CA TYR A 17 -2.18 3.08 -8.93
C TYR A 17 -1.48 1.73 -8.87
N ASP A 18 -1.99 0.79 -8.07
CA ASP A 18 -1.39 -0.54 -7.89
C ASP A 18 -1.33 -1.32 -9.20
N LYS A 19 -2.42 -1.31 -9.98
CA LYS A 19 -2.42 -1.92 -11.31
C LYS A 19 -1.43 -1.26 -12.24
N ARG A 20 -1.28 0.06 -12.17
CA ARG A 20 -0.28 0.77 -12.96
C ARG A 20 1.14 0.40 -12.54
N LEU A 21 1.42 0.35 -11.25
CA LEU A 21 2.70 -0.09 -10.68
C LEU A 21 3.06 -1.49 -11.17
N LEU A 22 2.14 -2.46 -11.06
CA LEU A 22 2.36 -3.83 -11.53
C LEU A 22 2.61 -3.90 -13.04
N GLY A 23 1.90 -3.08 -13.82
CA GLY A 23 2.10 -2.96 -15.26
C GLY A 23 3.48 -2.44 -15.61
N GLU A 24 3.93 -1.35 -14.97
CA GLU A 24 5.24 -0.75 -15.23
C GLU A 24 6.40 -1.65 -14.77
N LEU A 25 6.26 -2.34 -13.65
CA LEU A 25 7.23 -3.35 -13.23
C LEU A 25 7.34 -4.48 -14.27
N GLY A 26 6.21 -4.95 -14.79
CA GLY A 26 6.18 -5.95 -15.86
C GLY A 26 6.87 -5.48 -17.15
N ARG A 27 6.72 -4.19 -17.51
CA ARG A 27 7.42 -3.59 -18.67
C ARG A 27 8.94 -3.50 -18.48
N GLN A 28 9.39 -3.48 -17.23
CA GLN A 28 10.82 -3.53 -16.86
C GLN A 28 11.30 -4.97 -16.59
N GLU A 29 10.54 -5.98 -17.04
CA GLU A 29 10.84 -7.40 -16.85
C GLU A 29 10.91 -7.84 -15.36
N VAL A 30 10.33 -7.04 -14.46
CA VAL A 30 10.17 -7.40 -13.05
C VAL A 30 8.86 -8.15 -12.89
N HIS A 31 8.96 -9.47 -12.76
CA HIS A 31 7.78 -10.33 -12.56
C HIS A 31 7.28 -10.28 -11.11
N VAL A 32 6.09 -9.71 -10.93
CA VAL A 32 5.44 -9.60 -9.62
C VAL A 32 4.17 -10.45 -9.57
N GLY A 33 4.26 -11.61 -8.89
CA GLY A 33 3.08 -12.43 -8.61
C GLY A 33 2.10 -11.70 -7.68
N ARG A 34 0.80 -11.93 -7.90
CA ARG A 34 -0.31 -11.32 -7.16
C ARG A 34 -0.77 -12.23 -6.02
N LEU A 35 -1.03 -11.66 -4.85
CA LEU A 35 -1.48 -12.39 -3.66
C LEU A 35 -2.70 -11.69 -3.01
N PRO A 36 -3.94 -12.12 -3.30
CA PRO A 36 -5.11 -11.57 -2.64
C PRO A 36 -5.13 -11.96 -1.16
N LEU A 37 -5.38 -10.99 -0.29
CA LEU A 37 -5.47 -11.16 1.16
C LEU A 37 -6.91 -11.32 1.66
N GLY A 38 -7.89 -11.06 0.80
CA GLY A 38 -9.32 -11.14 1.10
C GLY A 38 -9.91 -9.78 1.48
N ASP A 39 -11.23 -9.76 1.68
CA ASP A 39 -12.03 -8.52 1.83
C ASP A 39 -12.07 -7.97 3.26
N GLY A 40 -12.55 -6.73 3.39
CA GLY A 40 -12.88 -6.12 4.67
C GLY A 40 -11.75 -5.37 5.36
N PHE A 41 -10.55 -5.32 4.78
CA PHE A 41 -9.51 -4.42 5.26
C PHE A 41 -9.96 -2.95 5.20
N PRO A 42 -9.64 -2.14 6.22
CA PRO A 42 -8.67 -2.40 7.30
C PRO A 42 -9.24 -3.14 8.53
N GLN A 43 -10.51 -3.53 8.53
CA GLN A 43 -11.17 -4.28 9.61
C GLN A 43 -11.66 -5.66 9.14
N PRO A 44 -10.76 -6.55 8.67
CA PRO A 44 -11.18 -7.82 8.11
C PRO A 44 -11.83 -8.70 9.18
N ALA A 45 -12.72 -9.60 8.76
CA ALA A 45 -13.20 -10.65 9.64
C ALA A 45 -12.02 -11.52 10.16
N PRO A 46 -12.10 -12.11 11.36
CA PRO A 46 -11.01 -12.91 11.93
C PRO A 46 -10.52 -14.05 11.02
N ASP A 47 -11.43 -14.71 10.29
CA ASP A 47 -11.07 -15.73 9.31
C ASP A 47 -10.29 -15.17 8.12
N THR A 48 -10.66 -13.98 7.63
CA THR A 48 -9.92 -13.31 6.56
C THR A 48 -8.50 -12.98 7.01
N MET A 49 -8.33 -12.45 8.23
CA MET A 49 -6.99 -12.17 8.78
C MET A 49 -6.13 -13.43 8.89
N ARG A 50 -6.68 -14.54 9.42
CA ARG A 50 -5.98 -15.84 9.50
C ARG A 50 -5.60 -16.40 8.13
N ASN A 51 -6.49 -16.27 7.15
CA ASN A 51 -6.24 -16.71 5.78
C ASN A 51 -5.15 -15.86 5.10
N ALA A 52 -5.18 -14.54 5.30
CA ALA A 52 -4.15 -13.62 4.83
C ALA A 52 -2.77 -13.97 5.42
N GLU A 53 -2.71 -14.20 6.73
CA GLU A 53 -1.49 -14.65 7.41
C GLU A 53 -0.97 -15.97 6.83
N THR A 54 -1.85 -16.96 6.68
CA THR A 54 -1.49 -18.28 6.14
C THR A 54 -0.89 -18.18 4.74
N ARG A 55 -1.49 -17.35 3.88
CA ARG A 55 -1.02 -17.09 2.52
C ARG A 55 0.36 -16.43 2.50
N LEU A 56 0.59 -15.43 3.36
CA LEU A 56 1.88 -14.76 3.48
C LEU A 56 2.96 -15.69 4.04
N ARG A 57 2.63 -16.52 5.03
CA ARG A 57 3.55 -17.54 5.60
C ARG A 57 3.94 -18.63 4.62
N ALA A 58 3.09 -18.92 3.62
CA ALA A 58 3.38 -19.91 2.58
C ALA A 58 4.48 -19.44 1.60
N LEU A 59 4.79 -18.13 1.55
CA LEU A 59 5.86 -17.60 0.70
C LEU A 59 7.24 -18.10 1.17
N ALA A 60 8.12 -18.41 0.22
CA ALA A 60 9.47 -18.88 0.54
C ALA A 60 10.26 -17.82 1.36
N PRO A 61 11.13 -18.23 2.29
CA PRO A 61 12.04 -17.30 2.98
C PRO A 61 12.83 -16.44 1.99
N GLY A 62 13.06 -15.17 2.34
CA GLY A 62 13.73 -14.17 1.51
C GLY A 62 12.85 -13.57 0.40
N THR A 63 11.61 -14.03 0.22
CA THR A 63 10.70 -13.47 -0.79
C THR A 63 10.48 -11.98 -0.54
N ARG A 64 10.66 -11.18 -1.59
CA ARG A 64 10.33 -9.75 -1.61
C ARG A 64 8.82 -9.60 -1.84
N VAL A 65 8.15 -8.95 -0.89
CA VAL A 65 6.71 -8.73 -0.93
C VAL A 65 6.42 -7.25 -0.74
N ILE A 66 5.73 -6.67 -1.73
CA ILE A 66 5.07 -5.38 -1.55
C ILE A 66 3.69 -5.69 -0.97
N ILE A 67 3.33 -5.06 0.15
CA ILE A 67 2.02 -5.20 0.77
C ILE A 67 1.32 -3.83 0.72
N ASP A 68 0.11 -3.80 0.17
CA ASP A 68 -0.70 -2.60 0.14
C ASP A 68 -1.03 -2.12 1.56
N GLY A 69 -0.90 -0.82 1.80
CA GLY A 69 -1.02 -0.17 3.09
C GLY A 69 -2.41 -0.33 3.73
N LEU A 70 -3.46 -0.48 2.93
CA LEU A 70 -4.82 -0.76 3.43
C LEU A 70 -4.88 -2.08 4.19
N ALA A 71 -4.11 -3.07 3.74
CA ALA A 71 -3.98 -4.34 4.45
C ALA A 71 -2.87 -4.28 5.51
N TYR A 72 -1.69 -3.79 5.13
CA TYR A 72 -0.50 -3.84 5.99
C TYR A 72 -0.68 -3.07 7.30
N GLY A 73 -1.35 -1.92 7.26
CA GLY A 73 -1.62 -1.11 8.44
C GLY A 73 -2.48 -1.83 9.50
N ALA A 74 -3.30 -2.79 9.10
CA ALA A 74 -4.11 -3.63 9.99
C ALA A 74 -3.37 -4.88 10.50
N MET A 75 -2.12 -5.10 10.08
CA MET A 75 -1.37 -6.34 10.28
C MET A 75 -0.20 -6.19 11.27
N GLY A 76 -0.27 -5.27 12.25
CA GLY A 76 0.84 -4.99 13.17
C GLY A 76 1.49 -6.24 13.80
N ASP A 77 0.69 -7.18 14.31
CA ASP A 77 1.18 -8.44 14.89
C ASP A 77 1.76 -9.40 13.83
N ILE A 78 1.15 -9.45 12.64
CA ILE A 78 1.58 -10.34 11.54
C ILE A 78 2.88 -9.83 10.92
N ALA A 79 3.06 -8.52 10.80
CA ALA A 79 4.24 -7.89 10.22
C ALA A 79 5.52 -8.31 10.96
N GLU A 80 5.49 -8.30 12.30
CA GLU A 80 6.60 -8.75 13.14
C GLU A 80 7.00 -10.20 12.84
N MET A 81 6.00 -11.10 12.80
CA MET A 81 6.25 -12.51 12.55
C MET A 81 6.85 -12.75 11.16
N LEU A 82 6.36 -12.01 10.16
CA LEU A 82 6.81 -12.15 8.78
C LEU A 82 8.17 -11.50 8.51
N ALA A 83 8.54 -10.44 9.22
CA ALA A 83 9.79 -9.69 8.98
C ALA A 83 11.05 -10.53 9.21
N SER A 84 10.98 -11.56 10.06
CA SER A 84 12.09 -12.52 10.25
C SER A 84 12.37 -13.40 9.02
N ARG A 85 11.41 -13.50 8.09
CA ARG A 85 11.43 -14.47 6.98
C ARG A 85 11.28 -13.81 5.62
N LEU A 86 10.50 -12.73 5.50
CA LEU A 86 10.20 -12.04 4.24
C LEU A 86 10.91 -10.69 4.18
N ARG A 87 11.15 -10.20 2.97
CA ARG A 87 11.63 -8.83 2.72
C ARG A 87 10.42 -7.96 2.38
N ILE A 88 9.91 -7.25 3.37
CA ILE A 88 8.62 -6.55 3.31
C ILE A 88 8.80 -5.10 2.85
N PHE A 89 8.02 -4.70 1.86
CA PHE A 89 7.93 -3.34 1.35
C PHE A 89 6.48 -2.86 1.57
N ALA A 90 6.26 -1.82 2.35
CA ALA A 90 4.92 -1.28 2.58
C ALA A 90 4.59 -0.24 1.49
N LEU A 91 3.46 -0.37 0.79
CA LEU A 91 2.96 0.65 -0.13
C LEU A 91 1.86 1.47 0.55
N VAL A 92 2.20 2.67 1.03
CA VAL A 92 1.29 3.52 1.79
C VAL A 92 0.75 4.64 0.91
N HIS A 93 -0.54 4.54 0.57
CA HIS A 93 -1.25 5.61 -0.14
C HIS A 93 -1.55 6.78 0.81
N HIS A 94 -2.11 6.45 1.96
CA HIS A 94 -2.34 7.34 3.10
C HIS A 94 -2.37 6.48 4.38
N PRO A 95 -2.06 7.05 5.56
CA PRO A 95 -2.19 6.32 6.82
C PRO A 95 -3.66 6.16 7.22
N LEU A 96 -4.05 4.95 7.61
CA LEU A 96 -5.43 4.58 7.96
C LEU A 96 -5.95 5.35 9.18
N ALA A 97 -5.08 5.60 10.16
CA ALA A 97 -5.42 6.37 11.35
C ALA A 97 -5.86 7.80 11.03
N PHE A 98 -5.51 8.33 9.85
CA PHE A 98 -5.83 9.68 9.39
C PHE A 98 -6.94 9.70 8.35
N GLU A 99 -7.59 8.56 8.09
CA GLU A 99 -8.79 8.52 7.25
C GLU A 99 -9.91 9.35 7.88
N THR A 100 -10.69 9.99 7.04
CA THR A 100 -11.81 10.83 7.46
C THR A 100 -13.02 9.96 7.80
N GLY A 101 -13.78 10.36 8.83
CA GLY A 101 -15.04 9.69 9.17
C GLY A 101 -14.91 8.44 10.05
N ILE A 102 -13.71 8.08 10.51
CA ILE A 102 -13.53 7.03 11.53
C ILE A 102 -13.63 7.59 12.96
N PRO A 103 -14.18 6.84 13.92
CA PRO A 103 -14.21 7.24 15.32
C PRO A 103 -12.80 7.40 15.93
N PRO A 104 -12.58 8.32 16.89
CA PRO A 104 -11.26 8.52 17.50
C PRO A 104 -10.65 7.26 18.14
N ALA A 105 -11.48 6.40 18.74
CA ALA A 105 -11.01 5.14 19.32
C ALA A 105 -10.50 4.17 18.25
N GLU A 106 -11.14 4.14 17.09
CA GLU A 106 -10.75 3.30 15.96
C GLU A 106 -9.49 3.84 15.28
N ALA A 107 -9.40 5.16 15.11
CA ALA A 107 -8.20 5.83 14.63
C ALA A 107 -6.97 5.50 15.49
N GLU A 108 -7.12 5.47 16.81
CA GLU A 108 -6.03 5.13 17.72
C GLU A 108 -5.61 3.65 17.61
N ILE A 109 -6.57 2.74 17.48
CA ILE A 109 -6.29 1.31 17.23
C ILE A 109 -5.49 1.14 15.93
N LEU A 110 -5.93 1.80 14.86
CA LEU A 110 -5.24 1.78 13.57
C LEU A 110 -3.84 2.39 13.70
N ARG A 111 -3.71 3.53 14.40
CA ARG A 111 -2.40 4.19 14.60
C ARG A 111 -1.40 3.26 15.28
N ILE A 112 -1.82 2.55 16.32
CA ILE A 112 -0.96 1.59 17.04
C ILE A 112 -0.56 0.43 16.11
N SER A 113 -1.54 -0.15 15.40
CA SER A 113 -1.31 -1.25 14.46
C SER A 113 -0.37 -0.85 13.33
N GLU A 114 -0.60 0.31 12.70
CA GLU A 114 0.19 0.86 11.61
C GLU A 114 1.61 1.18 12.05
N THR A 115 1.79 1.82 13.21
CA THR A 115 3.11 2.13 13.75
C THR A 115 3.92 0.84 13.93
N ARG A 116 3.29 -0.21 14.48
CA ARG A 116 3.95 -1.51 14.64
C ARG A 116 4.26 -2.15 13.30
N ALA A 117 3.31 -2.16 12.36
CA ALA A 117 3.52 -2.74 11.05
C ALA A 117 4.69 -2.05 10.32
N LEU A 118 4.70 -0.72 10.27
CA LEU A 118 5.73 0.06 9.58
C LEU A 118 7.13 -0.13 10.17
N ALA A 119 7.25 -0.37 11.47
CA ALA A 119 8.54 -0.68 12.10
C ALA A 119 9.19 -1.98 11.58
N PHE A 120 8.40 -2.86 10.96
CA PHE A 120 8.84 -4.14 10.40
C PHE A 120 8.95 -4.14 8.86
N ALA A 121 8.71 -3.00 8.22
CA ALA A 121 8.95 -2.85 6.78
C ALA A 121 10.45 -2.59 6.52
N GLU A 122 11.04 -3.31 5.56
CA GLU A 122 12.42 -3.04 5.11
C GLU A 122 12.49 -1.69 4.39
N ARG A 123 11.44 -1.35 3.63
CA ARG A 123 11.26 -0.06 2.95
C ARG A 123 9.80 0.31 2.92
N VAL A 124 9.53 1.61 2.91
CA VAL A 124 8.19 2.17 2.77
C VAL A 124 8.13 2.98 1.48
N ILE A 125 7.15 2.69 0.65
CA ILE A 125 6.86 3.42 -0.59
C ILE A 125 5.63 4.26 -0.32
N THR A 126 5.72 5.57 -0.51
CA THR A 126 4.55 6.46 -0.39
C THR A 126 4.18 7.05 -1.73
N THR A 127 2.90 7.36 -1.93
CA THR A 127 2.42 8.01 -3.16
C THR A 127 2.51 9.54 -3.11
N SER A 128 3.02 10.11 -2.03
CA SER A 128 3.25 11.55 -1.92
C SER A 128 4.32 11.91 -0.90
N SER A 129 4.96 13.07 -1.09
CA SER A 129 5.89 13.64 -0.11
C SER A 129 5.19 14.07 1.17
N THR A 130 3.91 14.43 1.10
CA THR A 130 3.08 14.71 2.28
C THR A 130 2.91 13.45 3.13
N THR A 131 2.51 12.35 2.52
CA THR A 131 2.41 11.04 3.20
C THR A 131 3.75 10.65 3.81
N ALA A 132 4.87 10.84 3.10
CA ALA A 132 6.20 10.55 3.63
C ALA A 132 6.51 11.35 4.91
N ARG A 133 6.31 12.67 4.89
CA ARG A 133 6.51 13.52 6.09
C ARG A 133 5.62 13.07 7.24
N THR A 134 4.36 12.77 6.96
CA THR A 134 3.42 12.26 7.95
C THR A 134 3.90 10.97 8.61
N LEU A 135 4.44 10.01 7.84
CA LEU A 135 4.96 8.76 8.40
C LEU A 135 6.19 8.98 9.29
N VAL A 136 7.06 9.92 8.94
CA VAL A 136 8.20 10.31 9.79
C VAL A 136 7.70 10.94 11.09
N GLU A 137 6.80 11.93 11.00
CA GLU A 137 6.34 12.74 12.13
C GLU A 137 5.46 11.96 13.12
N HIS A 138 4.59 11.08 12.62
CA HIS A 138 3.53 10.46 13.44
C HIS A 138 3.68 8.95 13.63
N PHE A 139 4.48 8.27 12.82
CA PHE A 139 4.64 6.81 12.85
C PHE A 139 6.10 6.38 13.07
N GLY A 140 7.04 7.33 13.18
CA GLY A 140 8.44 7.05 13.50
C GLY A 140 9.20 6.30 12.41
N VAL A 141 8.73 6.37 11.16
CA VAL A 141 9.42 5.75 10.02
C VAL A 141 10.68 6.55 9.72
N ASP A 142 11.83 5.88 9.60
CA ASP A 142 13.08 6.52 9.19
C ASP A 142 12.93 7.07 7.76
N HIS A 143 13.26 8.34 7.57
CA HIS A 143 13.26 9.00 6.26
C HIS A 143 14.08 8.23 5.23
N GLU A 144 15.22 7.66 5.62
CA GLU A 144 16.11 6.92 4.71
C GLU A 144 15.50 5.60 4.22
N CYS A 145 14.46 5.11 4.90
CA CYS A 145 13.70 3.93 4.51
C CYS A 145 12.53 4.25 3.57
N ILE A 146 12.22 5.53 3.33
CA ILE A 146 11.08 5.96 2.52
C ILE A 146 11.50 6.27 1.08
N ALA A 147 10.73 5.76 0.12
CA ALA A 147 10.76 6.17 -1.28
C ALA A 147 9.43 6.81 -1.68
N VAL A 148 9.46 8.00 -2.27
CA VAL A 148 8.27 8.67 -2.78
C VAL A 148 8.08 8.36 -4.26
N ALA A 149 6.95 7.73 -4.59
CA ALA A 149 6.55 7.35 -5.94
C ALA A 149 5.19 7.99 -6.27
N PRO A 150 5.16 9.26 -6.70
CA PRO A 150 3.90 9.96 -6.91
C PRO A 150 3.12 9.39 -8.12
N PRO A 151 1.78 9.38 -8.07
CA PRO A 151 0.98 9.01 -9.22
C PRO A 151 1.22 9.99 -10.38
N GLY A 152 1.22 9.45 -11.60
CA GLY A 152 1.28 10.23 -12.84
C GLY A 152 0.09 9.94 -13.75
N THR A 153 0.04 10.62 -14.89
CA THR A 153 -0.92 10.35 -15.96
C THR A 153 -0.18 9.91 -17.21
N ASP A 154 -0.82 9.03 -18.00
CA ASP A 154 -0.34 8.73 -19.35
C ASP A 154 -0.26 10.02 -20.19
N GLU A 155 0.80 10.12 -21.00
CA GLU A 155 0.91 11.18 -21.98
C GLU A 155 -0.31 11.14 -22.92
N LYS A 156 -0.94 12.30 -23.08
CA LYS A 156 -2.04 12.49 -24.03
C LYS A 156 -1.72 13.64 -24.98
N PRO A 157 -2.18 13.57 -26.24
CA PRO A 157 -2.06 14.69 -27.17
C PRO A 157 -2.69 15.95 -26.57
N LEU A 158 -2.10 17.11 -26.90
CA LEU A 158 -2.66 18.40 -26.51
C LEU A 158 -4.11 18.52 -26.97
N ALA A 159 -4.98 18.99 -26.08
CA ALA A 159 -6.37 19.26 -26.41
C ALA A 159 -6.44 20.37 -27.48
N ARG A 160 -7.37 20.22 -28.43
CA ARG A 160 -7.70 21.31 -29.37
C ARG A 160 -8.64 22.29 -28.66
N GLY A 161 -8.23 23.55 -28.52
CA GLY A 161 -9.08 24.60 -27.98
C GLY A 161 -10.31 24.83 -28.87
N SER A 162 -11.44 25.23 -28.28
CA SER A 162 -12.70 25.51 -28.97
C SER A 162 -12.70 26.77 -29.85
N GLY A 163 -11.55 27.40 -30.05
CA GLY A 163 -11.42 28.68 -30.75
C GLY A 163 -11.62 28.53 -32.26
N THR A 164 -12.80 28.88 -32.75
CA THR A 164 -12.91 29.46 -34.09
C THR A 164 -12.26 30.84 -34.03
N ARG A 165 -11.18 31.04 -34.80
CA ARG A 165 -10.60 32.37 -35.03
C ARG A 165 -11.72 33.26 -35.58
N LYS A 166 -12.24 34.20 -34.79
CA LYS A 166 -13.07 35.29 -35.33
C LYS A 166 -12.17 36.11 -36.24
N VAL A 167 -12.44 36.04 -37.54
CA VAL A 167 -11.85 36.87 -38.59
C VAL A 167 -12.45 38.26 -38.53
#